data_AF-A0A957FGA4-F1
#
_entry.id   AF-A0A957FGA4-F1
#
_cell.length_a   1.000
_cell.length_b   1.000
_cell.length_c   1.000
_cell.angle_alpha   90.00
_cell.angle_beta   90.00
_cell.angle_gamma   90.00
#
_symmetry.space_group_name_H-M   'P 1'
#
loop_
_entity.id
_entity.type
_entity.pdbx_description
1 polymer ?
#
loop_
_entity_poly.entity_id
_entity_poly.type
_entity_poly.pdbx_seq_one_letter_code
_entity_poly.pdbx_strand_id
1 'polypeptide(L)'
;HMPHVKRSLGLIYAVNPFGADHESSEHDPMYHPKPYEKRYGKGLAQIGLTRPQPTNVLNEEKVEFALQTQYNISAKDTLGLCNFVYGASWQLYGEPQDMADLLTAATGWDVDVAEIQRIGQRRVNLMRAFNAREGLTRADDTLPQKLFKQALTGGRSDGIVLSEAELSAGLDMYFGQAGWDVSKGTPTRDTLTALGLAWVADELNL
;
A
#
# COMPACT_ATOMS: atom_id res chain seq x y z
N HIS A 1 -0.77 5.46 -14.17
CA HIS A 1 -0.95 4.06 -14.66
C HIS A 1 -2.44 3.71 -14.65
N MET A 2 -2.92 2.77 -15.47
CA MET A 2 -4.38 2.52 -15.60
C MET A 2 -4.93 1.56 -14.52
N PRO A 3 -5.87 1.99 -13.65
CA PRO A 3 -6.47 1.14 -12.61
C PRO A 3 -7.15 -0.12 -13.15
N HIS A 4 -7.78 -0.02 -14.32
CA HIS A 4 -8.35 -1.15 -15.07
C HIS A 4 -7.40 -2.35 -15.22
N VAL A 5 -6.10 -2.08 -15.41
CA VAL A 5 -5.08 -3.10 -15.67
C VAL A 5 -4.24 -3.39 -14.42
N LYS A 6 -4.13 -2.41 -13.52
CA LYS A 6 -3.36 -2.47 -12.28
C LYS A 6 -4.30 -2.27 -11.09
N ARG A 7 -4.95 -3.35 -10.65
CA ARG A 7 -6.06 -3.27 -9.69
C ARG A 7 -5.60 -2.82 -8.31
N SER A 8 -4.48 -3.35 -7.82
CA SER A 8 -3.96 -2.93 -6.50
C SER A 8 -3.51 -1.48 -6.52
N LEU A 9 -2.98 -0.99 -7.64
CA LEU A 9 -2.67 0.43 -7.78
C LEU A 9 -3.93 1.30 -7.84
N GLY A 10 -5.01 0.81 -8.47
CA GLY A 10 -6.32 1.45 -8.43
C GLY A 10 -6.86 1.60 -7.01
N LEU A 11 -6.71 0.57 -6.19
CA LEU A 11 -7.01 0.63 -4.76
C LEU A 11 -6.15 1.68 -4.05
N ILE A 12 -4.84 1.69 -4.28
CA ILE A 12 -3.92 2.66 -3.66
C ILE A 12 -4.28 4.10 -4.06
N TYR A 13 -4.62 4.36 -5.32
CA TYR A 13 -5.09 5.69 -5.74
C TYR A 13 -6.32 6.17 -4.97
N ALA A 14 -7.20 5.26 -4.57
CA ALA A 14 -8.40 5.59 -3.80
C ALA A 14 -8.08 5.86 -2.32
N VAL A 15 -7.23 5.03 -1.70
CA VAL A 15 -7.09 4.99 -0.23
C VAL A 15 -5.86 5.73 0.33
N ASN A 16 -4.90 6.08 -0.52
CA ASN A 16 -3.63 6.65 -0.07
C ASN A 16 -3.84 7.99 0.65
N PRO A 17 -3.36 8.16 1.91
CA PRO A 17 -3.67 9.34 2.72
C PRO A 17 -3.23 10.69 2.14
N PHE A 18 -2.31 10.73 1.18
CA PHE A 18 -1.85 11.96 0.53
C PHE A 18 -2.29 12.06 -0.93
N GLY A 19 -3.33 11.31 -1.31
CA GLY A 19 -3.97 11.36 -2.61
C GLY A 19 -3.43 10.33 -3.61
N ALA A 20 -3.97 10.38 -4.83
CA ALA A 20 -3.70 9.41 -5.88
C ALA A 20 -2.25 9.49 -6.38
N ASP A 21 -1.37 8.72 -5.75
CA ASP A 21 0.04 8.60 -6.09
C ASP A 21 0.42 7.17 -6.48
N HIS A 22 1.31 7.05 -7.45
CA HIS A 22 1.67 5.77 -8.05
C HIS A 22 2.98 5.18 -7.51
N GLU A 23 3.77 5.99 -6.83
CA GLU A 23 5.02 5.60 -6.20
C GLU A 23 4.78 5.12 -4.77
N SER A 24 3.55 5.22 -4.25
CA SER A 24 3.18 4.84 -2.89
C SER A 24 2.99 3.34 -2.67
N SER A 25 3.11 2.49 -3.69
CA SER A 25 3.06 1.02 -3.56
C SER A 25 3.76 0.38 -4.75
N GLU A 26 4.11 -0.91 -4.66
CA GLU A 26 4.65 -1.62 -5.82
C GLU A 26 3.55 -1.93 -6.85
N HIS A 27 3.95 -2.16 -8.09
CA HIS A 27 2.99 -2.36 -9.19
C HIS A 27 2.59 -3.82 -9.41
N ASP A 28 1.35 -4.03 -9.81
CA ASP A 28 0.74 -5.35 -10.02
C ASP A 28 1.57 -6.36 -10.84
N PRO A 29 2.25 -5.97 -11.94
CA PRO A 29 3.06 -6.91 -12.70
C PRO A 29 4.18 -7.54 -11.88
N MET A 30 4.64 -6.92 -10.80
CA MET A 30 5.77 -7.40 -10.00
C MET A 30 5.42 -8.62 -9.15
N TYR A 31 4.14 -8.72 -8.75
CA TYR A 31 3.62 -9.86 -7.99
C TYR A 31 2.96 -10.92 -8.88
N HIS A 32 3.14 -10.82 -10.20
CA HIS A 32 2.75 -11.91 -11.10
C HIS A 32 3.76 -13.08 -11.00
N PRO A 33 3.33 -14.36 -11.06
CA PRO A 33 4.23 -15.51 -10.83
C PRO A 33 5.55 -15.47 -11.62
N LYS A 34 5.49 -15.20 -12.92
CA LYS A 34 6.67 -15.14 -13.79
C LYS A 34 7.74 -14.10 -13.37
N PRO A 35 7.43 -12.80 -13.27
CA PRO A 35 8.40 -11.80 -12.80
C PRO A 35 8.73 -11.92 -11.31
N TYR A 36 7.82 -12.43 -10.49
CA TYR A 36 8.09 -12.77 -9.09
C TYR A 36 9.25 -13.76 -9.01
N GLU A 37 9.14 -14.92 -9.68
CA GLU A 37 10.19 -15.94 -9.70
C GLU A 37 11.51 -15.41 -10.29
N LYS A 38 11.43 -14.60 -11.35
CA LYS A 38 12.63 -14.12 -12.06
C LYS A 38 13.39 -13.02 -11.31
N ARG A 39 12.71 -12.14 -10.58
CA ARG A 39 13.30 -10.89 -10.09
C ARG A 39 12.81 -10.44 -8.73
N TYR A 40 11.50 -10.44 -8.49
CA TYR A 40 10.93 -9.70 -7.35
C TYR A 40 10.71 -10.54 -6.09
N GLY A 41 10.76 -11.86 -6.20
CA GLY A 41 10.37 -12.78 -5.14
C GLY A 41 11.23 -12.67 -3.89
N LYS A 42 12.55 -12.47 -4.03
CA LYS A 42 13.47 -12.35 -2.89
C LYS A 42 13.10 -11.18 -1.97
N GLY A 43 12.91 -9.99 -2.53
CA GLY A 43 12.54 -8.79 -1.75
C GLY A 43 11.11 -8.86 -1.22
N LEU A 44 10.15 -9.30 -2.05
CA LEU A 44 8.75 -9.40 -1.63
C LEU A 44 8.55 -10.45 -0.52
N ALA A 45 9.29 -11.56 -0.54
CA ALA A 45 9.21 -12.58 0.51
C ALA A 45 9.70 -12.07 1.88
N GLN A 46 10.61 -11.10 1.94
CA GLN A 46 11.07 -10.50 3.21
C GLN A 46 9.95 -9.77 3.96
N ILE A 47 8.88 -9.37 3.25
CA ILE A 47 7.71 -8.69 3.82
C ILE A 47 6.46 -9.58 3.74
N GLY A 48 6.66 -10.90 3.75
CA GLY A 48 5.59 -11.91 3.83
C GLY A 48 4.92 -12.28 2.51
N LEU A 49 5.24 -11.59 1.41
CA LEU A 49 4.56 -11.76 0.13
C LEU A 49 5.14 -12.93 -0.67
N THR A 50 4.52 -14.10 -0.50
CA THR A 50 4.99 -15.39 -1.04
C THR A 50 4.02 -16.08 -2.02
N ARG A 51 2.84 -15.49 -2.25
CA ARG A 51 1.74 -16.07 -3.03
C ARG A 51 1.37 -15.18 -4.23
N PRO A 52 2.24 -15.11 -5.26
CA PRO A 52 2.03 -14.22 -6.40
C PRO A 52 0.71 -14.51 -7.12
N GLN A 53 0.06 -13.45 -7.62
CA GLN A 53 -1.28 -13.47 -8.20
C GLN A 53 -1.29 -12.93 -9.64
N PRO A 54 -2.29 -13.28 -10.47
CA PRO A 54 -2.49 -12.63 -11.77
C PRO A 54 -2.59 -11.10 -11.63
N THR A 55 -2.15 -10.36 -12.65
CA THR A 55 -2.03 -8.90 -12.58
C THR A 55 -3.36 -8.15 -12.47
N ASN A 56 -4.44 -8.74 -12.99
CA ASN A 56 -5.73 -8.08 -13.17
C ASN A 56 -6.79 -8.49 -12.13
N VAL A 57 -6.38 -9.02 -10.97
CA VAL A 57 -7.30 -9.38 -9.88
C VAL A 57 -7.14 -8.44 -8.68
N LEU A 58 -8.20 -8.28 -7.91
CA LEU A 58 -8.22 -7.55 -6.63
C LEU A 58 -8.76 -8.46 -5.52
N ASN A 59 -8.03 -9.53 -5.25
CA ASN A 59 -8.32 -10.46 -4.14
C ASN A 59 -7.52 -10.10 -2.88
N GLU A 60 -7.75 -10.83 -1.80
CA GLU A 60 -7.11 -10.62 -0.50
C GLU A 60 -5.58 -10.52 -0.59
N GLU A 61 -4.93 -11.43 -1.32
CA GLU A 61 -3.48 -11.43 -1.55
C GLU A 61 -2.98 -10.19 -2.31
N LYS A 62 -3.76 -9.69 -3.27
CA LYS A 62 -3.42 -8.49 -4.03
C LYS A 62 -3.60 -7.22 -3.22
N VAL A 63 -4.54 -7.22 -2.28
CA VAL A 63 -4.70 -6.16 -1.27
C VAL A 63 -3.54 -6.19 -0.28
N GLU A 64 -3.16 -7.37 0.21
CA GLU A 64 -2.01 -7.56 1.10
C GLU A 64 -0.72 -7.07 0.42
N PHE A 65 -0.52 -7.44 -0.85
CA PHE A 65 0.57 -6.91 -1.67
C PHE A 65 0.58 -5.38 -1.72
N ALA A 66 -0.57 -4.73 -1.96
CA ALA A 66 -0.65 -3.27 -2.00
C ALA A 66 -0.29 -2.66 -0.64
N LEU A 67 -0.82 -3.21 0.45
CA LEU A 67 -0.64 -2.70 1.80
C LEU A 67 0.81 -2.85 2.29
N GLN A 68 1.37 -4.05 2.22
CA GLN A 68 2.74 -4.34 2.68
C GLN A 68 3.79 -3.54 1.89
N THR A 69 3.54 -3.34 0.60
CA THR A 69 4.43 -2.52 -0.23
C THR A 69 4.24 -1.03 -0.02
N GLN A 70 3.04 -0.57 0.34
CA GLN A 70 2.82 0.81 0.76
C GLN A 70 3.54 1.13 2.06
N TYR A 71 3.51 0.22 3.03
CA TYR A 71 4.30 0.37 4.26
C TYR A 71 5.80 0.40 3.95
N ASN A 72 6.30 -0.50 3.10
CA ASN A 72 7.69 -0.50 2.68
C ASN A 72 8.13 0.85 2.05
N ILE A 73 7.31 1.42 1.16
CA ILE A 73 7.63 2.69 0.51
C ILE A 73 7.42 3.88 1.46
N SER A 74 6.42 3.84 2.33
CA SER A 74 6.24 4.86 3.36
C SER A 74 7.43 4.93 4.31
N ALA A 75 8.05 3.79 4.64
CA ALA A 75 9.29 3.75 5.41
C ALA A 75 10.44 4.40 4.63
N LYS A 76 10.56 4.09 3.35
CA LYS A 76 11.57 4.67 2.43
C LYS A 76 11.49 6.20 2.35
N ASP A 77 10.28 6.75 2.23
CA ASP A 77 10.03 8.19 2.28
C ASP A 77 10.50 8.79 3.61
N THR A 78 10.22 8.09 4.72
CA THR A 78 10.61 8.52 6.07
C THR A 78 12.13 8.56 6.23
N LEU A 79 12.84 7.61 5.62
CA LEU A 79 14.29 7.53 5.62
C LEU A 79 14.96 8.48 4.60
N GLY A 80 14.17 9.18 3.77
CA GLY A 80 14.68 10.09 2.74
C GLY A 80 15.40 9.38 1.59
N LEU A 81 15.06 8.12 1.33
CA LEU A 81 15.72 7.29 0.30
C LEU A 81 15.08 7.49 -1.07
N CYS A 82 15.91 7.56 -2.11
CA CYS A 82 15.44 7.78 -3.47
C CYS A 82 14.69 6.56 -4.03
N ASN A 83 13.47 6.77 -4.55
CA ASN A 83 12.69 5.72 -5.21
C ASN A 83 13.32 5.18 -6.50
N PHE A 84 14.23 5.89 -7.16
CA PHE A 84 14.93 5.33 -8.32
C PHE A 84 16.11 4.43 -7.93
N VAL A 85 16.57 4.50 -6.67
CA VAL A 85 17.65 3.67 -6.16
C VAL A 85 17.11 2.48 -5.36
N TYR A 86 16.14 2.75 -4.48
CA TYR A 86 15.51 1.77 -3.58
C TYR A 86 14.05 1.42 -3.96
N GLY A 87 13.37 2.31 -4.71
CA GLY A 87 11.92 2.32 -4.95
C GLY A 87 11.41 1.42 -6.06
N ALA A 88 10.24 1.81 -6.58
CA ALA A 88 9.38 0.94 -7.36
C ALA A 88 10.16 0.19 -8.45
N SER A 89 10.05 -1.14 -8.45
CA SER A 89 10.83 -2.07 -9.28
C SER A 89 12.22 -2.52 -8.78
N TRP A 90 12.63 -2.20 -7.55
CA TRP A 90 13.82 -2.77 -6.87
C TRP A 90 15.05 -2.75 -7.80
N GLN A 91 15.59 -1.54 -8.03
CA GLN A 91 16.55 -1.30 -9.11
C GLN A 91 17.98 -1.68 -8.71
N LEU A 92 18.64 -0.86 -7.90
CA LEU A 92 20.05 -1.01 -7.52
C LEU A 92 20.17 -1.54 -6.08
N TYR A 93 19.38 -0.94 -5.20
CA TYR A 93 19.08 -1.43 -3.86
C TYR A 93 17.57 -1.58 -3.77
N GLY A 94 17.09 -2.10 -2.66
CA GLY A 94 15.71 -1.88 -2.31
C GLY A 94 15.10 -2.99 -1.51
N GLU A 95 15.74 -4.17 -1.41
CA GLU A 95 15.23 -5.25 -0.58
C GLU A 95 14.98 -4.69 0.83
N PRO A 96 13.91 -5.10 1.54
CA PRO A 96 13.60 -4.49 2.82
C PRO A 96 14.76 -4.57 3.82
N GLN A 97 15.58 -5.63 3.72
CA GLN A 97 16.82 -5.80 4.48
C GLN A 97 17.85 -4.71 4.20
N ASP A 98 17.98 -4.22 2.97
CA ASP A 98 18.95 -3.14 2.64
C ASP A 98 18.65 -1.87 3.43
N MET A 99 17.36 -1.57 3.67
CA MET A 99 16.96 -0.41 4.47
C MET A 99 17.24 -0.61 5.96
N ALA A 100 17.05 -1.83 6.48
CA ALA A 100 17.38 -2.17 7.86
C ALA A 100 18.89 -2.06 8.10
N ASP A 101 19.70 -2.70 7.23
CA ASP A 101 21.16 -2.67 7.31
C ASP A 101 21.70 -1.24 7.23
N LEU A 102 21.15 -0.42 6.33
CA LEU A 102 21.51 1.00 6.20
C LEU A 102 21.20 1.76 7.49
N LEU A 103 20.00 1.58 8.06
CA LEU A 103 19.58 2.30 9.25
C LEU A 103 20.43 1.88 10.46
N THR A 104 20.70 0.58 10.64
CA THR A 104 21.60 0.07 11.67
C THR A 104 23.01 0.62 11.51
N ALA A 105 23.57 0.61 10.30
CA ALA A 105 24.91 1.14 10.06
C ALA A 105 25.01 2.66 10.33
N ALA A 106 23.97 3.43 10.00
CA ALA A 106 23.96 4.87 10.16
C ALA A 106 23.72 5.34 11.59
N THR A 107 22.89 4.62 12.36
CA THR A 107 22.41 5.05 13.68
C THR A 107 22.94 4.23 14.85
N GLY A 108 23.43 3.01 14.59
CA GLY A 108 23.77 2.02 15.61
C GLY A 108 22.56 1.37 16.29
N TRP A 109 21.33 1.63 15.81
CA TRP A 109 20.13 0.97 16.32
C TRP A 109 20.03 -0.47 15.83
N ASP A 110 19.49 -1.35 16.66
CA ASP A 110 19.13 -2.70 16.27
C ASP A 110 17.80 -2.64 15.50
N VAL A 111 17.88 -2.79 14.18
CA VAL A 111 16.75 -2.63 13.25
C VAL A 111 16.68 -3.85 12.35
N ASP A 112 15.49 -4.42 12.23
CA ASP A 112 15.18 -5.48 11.29
C ASP A 112 14.12 -5.04 10.28
N VAL A 113 13.79 -5.94 9.34
CA VAL A 113 12.75 -5.69 8.32
C VAL A 113 11.38 -5.42 8.96
N ALA A 114 11.08 -6.03 10.10
CA ALA A 114 9.80 -5.83 10.77
C ALA A 114 9.69 -4.40 11.34
N GLU A 115 10.77 -3.85 11.90
CA GLU A 115 10.79 -2.45 12.34
C GLU A 115 10.69 -1.48 11.16
N ILE A 116 11.33 -1.78 10.01
CA ILE A 116 11.16 -0.98 8.78
C ILE A 116 9.69 -0.95 8.35
N GLN A 117 9.01 -2.10 8.31
CA GLN A 117 7.59 -2.19 8.01
C GLN A 117 6.74 -1.38 9.01
N ARG A 118 7.07 -1.46 10.30
CA ARG A 118 6.39 -0.76 11.39
C ARG A 118 6.54 0.76 11.30
N ILE A 119 7.70 1.27 10.87
CA ILE A 119 7.91 2.71 10.59
C ILE A 119 6.94 3.18 9.50
N GLY A 120 6.89 2.45 8.39
CA GLY A 120 6.01 2.78 7.26
C GLY A 120 4.53 2.73 7.63
N GLN A 121 4.13 1.67 8.34
CA GLN A 121 2.78 1.48 8.86
C GLN A 121 2.37 2.62 9.81
N ARG A 122 3.26 3.01 10.72
CA ARG A 122 3.04 4.14 11.65
C ARG A 122 2.79 5.44 10.89
N ARG A 123 3.61 5.76 9.88
CA ARG A 123 3.43 6.97 9.06
C ARG A 123 2.11 6.96 8.29
N VAL A 124 1.76 5.85 7.63
CA VAL A 124 0.48 5.73 6.89
C VAL A 124 -0.71 5.95 7.82
N ASN A 125 -0.70 5.31 8.99
CA ASN A 125 -1.80 5.43 9.95
C ASN A 125 -1.89 6.83 10.57
N LEU A 126 -0.75 7.49 10.84
CA LEU A 126 -0.75 8.87 11.34
C LEU A 126 -1.34 9.85 10.31
N MET A 127 -0.96 9.73 9.03
CA MET A 127 -1.54 10.55 7.96
C MET A 127 -3.04 10.28 7.80
N ARG A 128 -3.45 9.00 7.88
CA ARG A 128 -4.88 8.66 7.80
C ARG A 128 -5.67 9.22 8.98
N ALA A 129 -5.12 9.13 10.19
CA ALA A 129 -5.74 9.69 11.39
C ALA A 129 -5.88 11.21 11.32
N PHE A 130 -4.86 11.91 10.80
CA PHE A 130 -4.95 13.33 10.50
C PHE A 130 -6.11 13.62 9.55
N ASN A 131 -6.21 12.92 8.43
CA ASN A 131 -7.30 13.13 7.47
C ASN A 131 -8.67 12.86 8.08
N ALA A 132 -8.80 11.83 8.90
CA ALA A 132 -10.04 11.50 9.61
C ALA A 132 -10.47 12.65 10.54
N ARG A 133 -9.51 13.27 11.25
CA ARG A 133 -9.75 14.46 12.07
C ARG A 133 -10.28 15.63 11.23
N GLU A 134 -9.75 15.79 10.02
CA GLU A 134 -10.18 16.83 9.07
C GLU A 134 -11.47 16.47 8.31
N GLY A 135 -12.10 15.34 8.62
CA GLY A 135 -13.40 14.94 8.09
C GLY A 135 -13.36 14.03 6.87
N LEU A 136 -12.19 13.50 6.48
CA LEU A 136 -12.11 12.47 5.45
C LEU A 136 -12.75 11.18 5.95
N THR A 137 -13.60 10.59 5.12
CA THR A 137 -14.32 9.36 5.42
C THR A 137 -14.08 8.31 4.35
N ARG A 138 -14.54 7.09 4.60
CA ARG A 138 -14.65 6.04 3.57
C ARG A 138 -15.28 6.52 2.26
N ALA A 139 -16.25 7.43 2.30
CA ALA A 139 -16.94 7.88 1.09
C ALA A 139 -16.02 8.63 0.10
N ASP A 140 -14.92 9.17 0.60
CA ASP A 140 -13.92 9.88 -0.18
C ASP A 140 -12.90 8.94 -0.84
N ASP A 141 -12.78 7.70 -0.36
CA ASP A 141 -11.90 6.68 -0.91
C ASP A 141 -12.50 6.07 -2.17
N THR A 142 -12.36 6.78 -3.29
CA THR A 142 -12.92 6.35 -4.57
C THR A 142 -12.05 6.76 -5.75
N LEU A 143 -12.49 6.42 -6.95
CA LEU A 143 -11.86 6.79 -8.21
C LEU A 143 -12.81 7.66 -9.05
N PRO A 144 -12.28 8.42 -10.03
CA PRO A 144 -13.12 9.16 -10.95
C PRO A 144 -14.14 8.25 -11.65
N GLN A 145 -15.41 8.67 -11.66
CA GLN A 145 -16.56 7.92 -12.20
C GLN A 145 -16.36 7.39 -13.63
N LYS A 146 -15.57 8.07 -14.46
CA LYS A 146 -15.20 7.63 -15.81
C LYS A 146 -14.54 6.26 -15.81
N LEU A 147 -13.74 5.94 -14.78
CA LEU A 147 -13.02 4.67 -14.67
C LEU A 147 -13.93 3.47 -14.40
N PHE A 148 -15.17 3.68 -13.97
CA PHE A 148 -16.13 2.59 -13.78
C PHE A 148 -17.09 2.41 -14.95
N LYS A 149 -17.34 3.49 -15.70
CA LYS A 149 -18.37 3.54 -16.75
C LYS A 149 -17.84 3.26 -18.14
N GLN A 150 -16.53 3.39 -18.35
CA GLN A 150 -15.93 3.26 -19.68
C GLN A 150 -14.90 2.14 -19.68
N ALA A 151 -15.22 1.07 -20.40
CA ALA A 151 -14.22 0.06 -20.75
C ALA A 151 -13.09 0.70 -21.55
N LEU A 152 -11.87 0.19 -21.35
CA LEU A 152 -10.74 0.57 -22.19
C LEU A 152 -10.99 0.18 -23.65
N THR A 153 -10.52 1.02 -24.57
CA THR A 153 -10.64 0.79 -26.01
C THR A 153 -9.27 0.61 -26.66
N GLY A 154 -9.14 -0.42 -27.49
CA GLY A 154 -7.95 -0.73 -28.27
C GLY A 154 -6.83 -1.48 -27.53
N GLY A 155 -5.99 -2.16 -28.33
CA GLY A 155 -4.81 -2.86 -27.85
C GLY A 155 -5.10 -4.08 -26.97
N ARG A 156 -4.14 -4.48 -26.14
CA ARG A 156 -4.21 -5.70 -25.30
C ARG A 156 -5.18 -5.58 -24.12
N SER A 157 -5.65 -4.37 -23.82
CA SER A 157 -6.52 -4.07 -22.70
C SER A 157 -7.94 -3.72 -23.12
N ASP A 158 -8.27 -3.89 -24.41
CA ASP A 158 -9.60 -3.60 -24.96
C ASP A 158 -10.69 -4.35 -24.19
N GLY A 159 -11.79 -3.66 -23.88
CA GLY A 159 -12.93 -4.20 -23.15
C GLY A 159 -12.75 -4.35 -21.64
N ILE A 160 -11.56 -4.12 -21.08
CA ILE A 160 -11.35 -4.22 -19.62
C ILE A 160 -12.09 -3.09 -18.91
N VAL A 161 -12.89 -3.45 -17.91
CA VAL A 161 -13.64 -2.55 -17.02
C VAL A 161 -13.28 -2.83 -15.55
N LEU A 162 -13.18 -1.79 -14.73
CA LEU A 162 -13.16 -1.89 -13.27
C LEU A 162 -14.55 -1.56 -12.75
N SER A 163 -15.12 -2.40 -11.88
CA SER A 163 -16.43 -2.11 -11.30
C SER A 163 -16.31 -1.38 -9.96
N GLU A 164 -17.31 -0.56 -9.61
CA GLU A 164 -17.39 0.08 -8.29
C GLU A 164 -17.47 -0.96 -7.16
N ALA A 165 -18.20 -2.06 -7.38
CA ALA A 165 -18.35 -3.14 -6.41
C ALA A 165 -17.01 -3.83 -6.11
N GLU A 166 -16.18 -4.05 -7.15
CA GLU A 166 -14.85 -4.63 -6.99
C GLU A 166 -13.91 -3.71 -6.21
N LEU A 167 -13.90 -2.40 -6.51
CA LEU A 167 -13.12 -1.44 -5.72
C LEU A 167 -13.61 -1.39 -4.26
N SER A 168 -14.92 -1.33 -4.04
CA SER A 168 -15.50 -1.29 -2.69
C SER A 168 -15.13 -2.51 -1.86
N ALA A 169 -15.17 -3.71 -2.45
CA ALA A 169 -14.72 -4.94 -1.79
C ALA A 169 -13.21 -4.90 -1.50
N GLY A 170 -12.41 -4.35 -2.43
CA GLY A 170 -10.97 -4.12 -2.23
C GLY A 170 -10.68 -3.18 -1.05
N LEU A 171 -11.47 -2.11 -0.90
CA LEU A 171 -11.38 -1.18 0.22
C LEU A 171 -11.75 -1.85 1.55
N ASP A 172 -12.80 -2.69 1.57
CA ASP A 172 -13.16 -3.46 2.77
C ASP A 172 -12.01 -4.35 3.24
N MET A 173 -11.41 -5.10 2.31
CA MET A 173 -10.24 -5.94 2.59
C MET A 173 -9.07 -5.09 3.08
N TYR A 174 -8.81 -3.95 2.43
CA TYR A 174 -7.70 -3.07 2.78
C TYR A 174 -7.87 -2.51 4.20
N PHE A 175 -9.07 -2.00 4.53
CA PHE A 175 -9.36 -1.49 5.87
C PHE A 175 -9.23 -2.59 6.92
N GLY A 176 -9.78 -3.78 6.66
CA GLY A 176 -9.63 -4.93 7.55
C GLY A 176 -8.16 -5.29 7.80
N GLN A 177 -7.35 -5.40 6.74
CA GLN A 177 -5.93 -5.74 6.84
C GLN A 177 -5.09 -4.62 7.49
N ALA A 178 -5.44 -3.35 7.26
CA ALA A 178 -4.76 -2.19 7.84
C ALA A 178 -5.16 -1.92 9.31
N GLY A 179 -6.14 -2.65 9.85
CA GLY A 179 -6.67 -2.44 11.20
C GLY A 179 -7.56 -1.20 11.33
N TRP A 180 -8.29 -0.87 10.27
CA TRP A 180 -9.19 0.29 10.20
C TRP A 180 -10.64 -0.15 10.34
N ASP A 181 -11.48 0.74 10.85
CA ASP A 181 -12.94 0.57 10.86
C ASP A 181 -13.45 0.56 9.41
N VAL A 182 -14.00 -0.57 8.98
CA VAL A 182 -14.47 -0.77 7.60
C VAL A 182 -15.55 0.23 7.20
N SER A 183 -16.39 0.67 8.14
CA SER A 183 -17.49 1.60 7.85
C SER A 183 -17.02 3.05 7.77
N LYS A 184 -16.01 3.43 8.57
CA LYS A 184 -15.51 4.81 8.67
C LYS A 184 -14.29 5.07 7.79
N GLY A 185 -13.49 4.04 7.52
CA GLY A 185 -12.18 4.17 6.87
C GLY A 185 -11.12 4.78 7.79
N THR A 186 -11.27 4.67 9.11
CA THR A 186 -10.37 5.29 10.09
C THR A 186 -9.58 4.23 10.87
N PRO A 187 -8.29 4.42 11.19
CA PRO A 187 -7.55 3.51 12.05
C PRO A 187 -8.27 3.26 13.38
N THR A 188 -8.27 2.02 13.86
CA THR A 188 -8.84 1.69 15.18
C THR A 188 -7.92 2.14 16.31
N ARG A 189 -8.46 2.33 17.52
CA ARG A 189 -7.66 2.60 18.73
C ARG A 189 -6.60 1.53 18.97
N ASP A 190 -6.93 0.26 18.76
CA ASP A 190 -5.99 -0.86 18.93
C ASP A 190 -4.81 -0.74 17.96
N THR A 191 -5.08 -0.42 16.70
CA THR A 191 -4.05 -0.23 15.67
C THR A 191 -3.16 0.97 16.00
N LEU A 192 -3.74 2.10 16.38
CA LEU A 192 -2.98 3.29 16.77
C LEU A 192 -2.13 3.03 18.01
N THR A 193 -2.70 2.40 19.04
CA THR A 193 -1.97 2.02 20.26
C THR A 193 -0.82 1.08 19.93
N ALA A 194 -1.08 0.04 19.13
CA ALA A 194 -0.06 -0.91 18.69
C ALA A 194 1.07 -0.25 17.90
N LEU A 195 0.87 0.94 17.31
CA LEU A 195 1.89 1.69 16.57
C LEU A 195 2.58 2.77 17.41
N GLY A 196 2.26 2.90 18.70
CA GLY A 196 2.77 3.97 19.57
C GLY A 196 2.08 5.32 19.34
N LEU A 197 0.86 5.30 18.79
CA LEU A 197 0.03 6.46 18.47
C LEU A 197 -1.23 6.54 19.35
N ALA A 198 -1.18 6.01 20.58
CA ALA A 198 -2.32 6.04 21.51
C ALA A 198 -2.86 7.47 21.74
N TRP A 199 -1.97 8.46 21.81
CA TRP A 199 -2.32 9.88 21.92
C TRP A 199 -3.17 10.39 20.73
N VAL A 200 -2.95 9.85 19.52
CA VAL A 200 -3.76 10.17 18.34
C VAL A 200 -5.17 9.60 18.48
N ALA A 201 -5.28 8.39 19.04
CA ALA A 201 -6.58 7.78 19.30
C ALA A 201 -7.40 8.60 20.31
N ASP A 202 -6.73 9.17 21.31
CA ASP A 202 -7.34 10.08 22.29
C ASP A 202 -7.81 11.38 21.62
N GLU A 203 -7.00 12.00 20.75
CA GLU A 203 -7.41 13.19 19.98
C GLU A 203 -8.63 12.94 19.08
N LEU A 204 -8.74 11.73 18.53
CA LEU A 204 -9.86 11.32 17.68
C LEU A 204 -11.09 10.84 18.47
N ASN A 205 -11.01 10.75 19.80
CA ASN A 205 -12.05 10.17 20.66
C ASN A 205 -12.49 8.75 20.23
N LEU A 206 -11.51 7.92 19.85
CA LEU A 206 -11.72 6.51 19.48
C LEU A 206 -11.80 5.60 20.70
#